data_AF-A0A940L0I7-F1
#
_entry.id   AF-A0A940L0I7-F1
#
_cell.length_a   1.000
_cell.length_b   1.000
_cell.length_c   1.000
_cell.angle_alpha   90.00
_cell.angle_beta   90.00
_cell.angle_gamma   90.00
#
_symmetry.space_group_name_H-M   'P 1'
#
loop_
_entity.id
_entity.type
_entity.pdbx_description
1 polymer ?
#
loop_
_entity_poly.entity_id
_entity_poly.type
_entity_poly.pdbx_seq_one_letter_code
_entity_poly.pdbx_strand_id
1 'polypeptide(L)'
;MQGLCLLLLALGFAACASQPSAPTGPIQVAQWETKALIRDLKANKSQSVDIDVMAVKNQRVRLDVTALMGFQVASLVMSPKEIAYIIYPEKRFYFGKSSEQAMNKIIGLPIHPMNLTYIAFDEPIRGTGWTCELGVTDGLISKCENQKRAIRVEWKDRTEGKKKVVITAPQFEMQWLFKSPQTEVQFKPETFTLKQPEGFKAIQIN
;
A
#
# COMPACT_ATOMS: atom_id res chain seq x y z
N MET A 1 17.49 -9.24 -72.70
CA MET A 1 18.38 -9.98 -71.78
C MET A 1 18.80 -9.02 -70.68
N GLN A 2 18.65 -9.45 -69.42
CA GLN A 2 19.41 -9.05 -68.22
C GLN A 2 19.37 -7.55 -67.87
N GLY A 3 18.82 -7.10 -66.75
CA GLY A 3 18.74 -7.69 -65.42
C GLY A 3 19.09 -6.55 -64.45
N LEU A 4 18.09 -5.74 -64.08
CA LEU A 4 18.27 -4.59 -63.21
C LEU A 4 18.11 -5.05 -61.76
N CYS A 5 19.25 -5.18 -61.07
CA CYS A 5 19.35 -5.70 -59.72
C CYS A 5 18.81 -4.66 -58.71
N LEU A 6 17.70 -4.97 -58.05
CA LEU A 6 17.16 -4.23 -56.90
C LEU A 6 18.14 -4.31 -55.71
N LEU A 7 18.68 -3.17 -55.29
CA LEU A 7 19.38 -2.99 -54.01
C LEU A 7 18.36 -2.55 -52.95
N LEU A 8 17.88 -3.52 -52.16
CA LEU A 8 17.09 -3.29 -50.95
C LEU A 8 18.03 -2.95 -49.79
N LEU A 9 18.17 -1.66 -49.45
CA LEU A 9 18.74 -1.21 -48.19
C LEU A 9 17.74 -1.46 -47.05
N ALA A 10 17.97 -2.51 -46.27
CA ALA A 10 17.31 -2.71 -44.98
C ALA A 10 18.09 -1.97 -43.88
N LEU A 11 17.70 -0.72 -43.61
CA LEU A 11 18.14 0.02 -42.42
C LEU A 11 17.41 -0.55 -41.20
N GLY A 12 18.10 -1.42 -40.47
CA GLY A 12 17.66 -1.91 -39.16
C GLY A 12 17.74 -0.79 -38.12
N PHE A 13 16.61 -0.17 -37.80
CA PHE A 13 16.48 0.68 -36.62
C PHE A 13 16.49 -0.23 -35.37
N ALA A 14 17.68 -0.41 -34.78
CA ALA A 14 17.80 -0.90 -33.42
C ALA A 14 17.29 0.19 -32.46
N ALA A 15 15.98 0.19 -32.21
CA ALA A 15 15.40 0.95 -31.11
C ALA A 15 15.83 0.28 -29.80
N CYS A 16 16.90 0.77 -29.19
CA CYS A 16 17.19 0.51 -27.78
C CYS A 16 16.02 1.06 -26.97
N ALA A 17 15.15 0.16 -26.51
CA ALA A 17 14.16 0.47 -25.49
C ALA A 17 14.92 0.83 -24.20
N SER A 18 15.05 2.13 -23.92
CA SER A 18 15.63 2.62 -22.68
C SER A 18 14.76 2.15 -21.52
N GLN A 19 15.27 1.21 -20.72
CA GLN A 19 14.66 0.84 -19.45
C GLN A 19 14.62 2.08 -18.55
N PRO A 20 13.48 2.40 -17.91
CA PRO A 20 13.42 3.51 -16.98
C PRO A 20 14.36 3.24 -15.81
N SER A 21 15.38 4.09 -15.66
CA SER A 21 16.31 4.06 -14.52
C SER A 21 15.55 4.33 -13.24
N ALA A 22 15.82 3.55 -12.19
CA ALA A 22 15.24 3.76 -10.87
C ALA A 22 15.52 5.19 -10.37
N PRO A 23 14.57 5.86 -9.70
CA PRO A 23 14.75 7.24 -9.24
C PRO A 23 15.91 7.36 -8.25
N THR A 24 16.84 8.27 -8.53
CA THR A 24 18.08 8.49 -7.77
C THR A 24 17.89 9.42 -6.56
N GLY A 25 16.77 9.31 -5.85
CA GLY A 25 16.45 10.13 -4.67
C GLY A 25 15.42 9.47 -3.74
N PRO A 26 15.28 9.95 -2.49
CA PRO A 26 14.35 9.36 -1.55
C PRO A 26 12.90 9.53 -2.07
N ILE A 27 12.21 8.42 -2.30
CA ILE A 27 10.84 8.41 -2.84
C ILE A 27 9.93 9.21 -1.90
N GLN A 28 9.39 10.33 -2.39
CA GLN A 28 8.45 11.19 -1.66
C GLN A 28 7.00 10.93 -2.02
N VAL A 29 6.76 10.55 -3.28
CA VAL A 29 5.43 10.29 -3.82
C VAL A 29 5.50 8.95 -4.54
N ALA A 30 4.52 8.10 -4.28
CA ALA A 30 4.45 6.80 -4.94
C ALA A 30 3.03 6.28 -5.02
N GLN A 31 2.80 5.48 -6.05
CA GLN A 31 1.65 4.62 -6.19
C GLN A 31 2.11 3.16 -6.26
N TRP A 32 1.46 2.29 -5.48
CA TRP A 32 1.64 0.85 -5.55
C TRP A 32 0.33 0.17 -5.87
N GLU A 33 0.39 -0.75 -6.82
CA GLU A 33 -0.59 -1.82 -6.93
C GLU A 33 -0.13 -2.97 -6.04
N THR A 34 -1.03 -3.47 -5.20
CA THR A 34 -0.68 -4.50 -4.22
C THR A 34 -1.76 -5.57 -4.12
N LYS A 35 -1.39 -6.74 -3.61
CA LYS A 35 -2.31 -7.82 -3.28
C LYS A 35 -2.16 -8.21 -1.83
N ALA A 36 -3.25 -8.39 -1.11
CA ALA A 36 -3.23 -8.82 0.28
C ALA A 36 -4.03 -10.12 0.45
N LEU A 37 -3.40 -11.12 1.06
CA LEU A 37 -4.08 -12.27 1.62
C LEU A 37 -4.26 -12.03 3.11
N ILE A 38 -5.51 -11.90 3.56
CA ILE A 38 -5.87 -11.65 4.95
C ILE A 38 -6.48 -12.92 5.51
N ARG A 39 -5.96 -13.40 6.64
CA ARG A 39 -6.48 -14.54 7.38
C ARG A 39 -7.01 -14.07 8.73
N ASP A 40 -8.31 -14.16 8.91
CA ASP A 40 -8.95 -14.05 10.21
C ASP A 40 -8.74 -15.37 10.97
N LEU A 41 -7.94 -15.32 12.03
CA LEU A 41 -7.59 -16.48 12.84
C LEU A 41 -8.74 -16.89 13.77
N LYS A 42 -9.62 -15.97 14.14
CA LYS A 42 -10.77 -16.23 15.00
C LYS A 42 -11.89 -16.92 14.22
N ALA A 43 -12.16 -16.46 13.00
CA ALA A 43 -13.16 -17.05 12.12
C ALA A 43 -12.63 -18.22 11.27
N ASN A 44 -11.31 -18.45 11.27
CA ASN A 44 -10.61 -19.36 10.37
C ASN A 44 -11.01 -19.15 8.89
N LYS A 45 -11.04 -17.89 8.48
CA LYS A 45 -11.40 -17.48 7.11
C LYS A 45 -10.24 -16.74 6.47
N SER A 46 -10.06 -16.96 5.18
CA SER A 46 -9.07 -16.24 4.37
C SER A 46 -9.76 -15.52 3.23
N GLN A 47 -9.29 -14.31 2.93
CA GLN A 47 -9.77 -13.50 1.82
C GLN A 47 -8.59 -12.84 1.12
N SER A 48 -8.65 -12.79 -0.20
CA SER A 48 -7.70 -12.05 -1.02
C SER A 48 -8.35 -10.77 -1.52
N VAL A 49 -7.61 -9.67 -1.45
CA VAL A 49 -8.02 -8.37 -1.98
C VAL A 49 -6.87 -7.75 -2.76
N ASP A 50 -7.21 -6.96 -3.77
CA ASP A 50 -6.30 -6.02 -4.41
C ASP A 50 -6.38 -4.68 -3.65
N ILE A 51 -5.24 -4.03 -3.43
CA ILE A 51 -5.18 -2.74 -2.75
C ILE A 51 -4.33 -1.78 -3.57
N ASP A 52 -4.93 -0.67 -4.00
CA ASP A 52 -4.21 0.43 -4.63
C ASP A 52 -3.80 1.44 -3.56
N VAL A 53 -2.50 1.65 -3.44
CA VAL A 53 -1.89 2.55 -2.46
C VAL A 53 -1.40 3.78 -3.19
N MET A 54 -1.94 4.94 -2.88
CA MET A 54 -1.45 6.24 -3.36
C MET A 54 -0.96 7.02 -2.16
N ALA A 55 0.30 7.46 -2.14
CA ALA A 55 0.85 8.12 -0.97
C ALA A 55 1.76 9.30 -1.32
N VAL A 56 1.62 10.36 -0.52
CA VAL A 56 2.64 11.39 -0.33
C VAL A 56 3.23 11.16 1.06
N LYS A 57 4.50 10.81 1.09
CA LYS A 57 5.24 10.40 2.27
C LYS A 57 5.06 11.38 3.43
N ASN A 58 4.76 10.86 4.62
CA ASN A 58 4.48 11.63 5.85
C ASN A 58 3.30 12.62 5.80
N GLN A 59 2.56 12.71 4.69
CA GLN A 59 1.50 13.73 4.53
C GLN A 59 0.11 13.14 4.38
N ARG A 60 -0.08 12.24 3.41
CA ARG A 60 -1.41 11.72 3.06
C ARG A 60 -1.29 10.42 2.30
N VAL A 61 -2.24 9.53 2.54
CA VAL A 61 -2.36 8.27 1.82
C VAL A 61 -3.81 7.96 1.53
N ARG A 62 -4.03 7.33 0.39
CA ARG A 62 -5.27 6.69 0.00
C ARG A 62 -5.02 5.22 -0.27
N LEU A 63 -5.94 4.40 0.21
CA LEU A 63 -6.00 2.96 0.02
C LEU A 63 -7.37 2.65 -0.55
N ASP A 64 -7.41 2.11 -1.76
CA ASP A 64 -8.65 1.60 -2.36
C ASP A 64 -8.57 0.06 -2.40
N VAL A 65 -9.54 -0.59 -1.77
CA VAL A 65 -9.56 -2.05 -1.57
C VAL A 65 -10.65 -2.67 -2.42
N THR A 66 -10.25 -3.62 -3.24
CA THR A 66 -11.12 -4.30 -4.20
C THR A 66 -11.03 -5.81 -4.00
N ALA A 67 -12.18 -6.49 -3.95
CA ALA A 67 -12.24 -7.95 -3.90
C ALA A 67 -12.10 -8.55 -5.31
N LEU A 68 -12.04 -9.89 -5.37
CA LEU A 68 -12.10 -10.63 -6.63
C LEU A 68 -13.28 -10.15 -7.48
N MET A 69 -13.08 -10.11 -8.80
CA MET A 69 -14.06 -9.64 -9.79
C MET A 69 -14.35 -8.13 -9.75
N GLY A 70 -13.49 -7.33 -9.11
CA GLY A 70 -13.55 -5.86 -9.20
C GLY A 70 -14.56 -5.20 -8.25
N PHE A 71 -15.13 -5.94 -7.29
CA PHE A 71 -16.04 -5.37 -6.31
C PHE A 71 -15.30 -4.47 -5.31
N GLN A 72 -15.63 -3.19 -5.27
CA GLN A 72 -15.06 -2.26 -4.31
C GLN A 72 -15.55 -2.58 -2.89
N VAL A 73 -14.62 -2.86 -1.98
CA VAL A 73 -14.92 -3.26 -0.60
C VAL A 73 -14.80 -2.07 0.33
N ALA A 74 -13.70 -1.33 0.21
CA ALA A 74 -13.43 -0.20 1.06
C ALA A 74 -12.56 0.84 0.38
N SER A 75 -12.68 2.09 0.84
CA SER A 75 -11.75 3.16 0.51
C SER A 75 -11.35 3.84 1.80
N LEU A 76 -10.08 4.17 1.95
CA LEU A 76 -9.51 4.76 3.15
C LEU A 76 -8.59 5.89 2.76
N VAL A 77 -8.80 7.05 3.36
CA VAL A 77 -7.96 8.23 3.21
C VAL A 77 -7.52 8.67 4.60
N MET A 78 -6.24 8.98 4.76
CA MET A 78 -5.71 9.45 6.04
C MET A 78 -4.57 10.44 5.85
N SER A 79 -4.39 11.27 6.88
CA SER A 79 -3.27 12.16 7.10
C SER A 79 -2.78 12.00 8.56
N PRO A 80 -1.73 12.72 8.98
CA PRO A 80 -1.35 12.76 10.39
C PRO A 80 -2.45 13.27 11.32
N LYS A 81 -3.44 14.02 10.80
CA LYS A 81 -4.48 14.66 11.62
C LYS A 81 -5.81 13.94 11.57
N GLU A 82 -6.18 13.40 10.42
CA GLU A 82 -7.52 12.86 10.17
C GLU A 82 -7.47 11.53 9.42
N ILE A 83 -8.57 10.79 9.55
CA ILE A 83 -8.82 9.53 8.87
C ILE A 83 -10.28 9.50 8.45
N ALA A 84 -10.54 9.04 7.24
CA ALA A 84 -11.88 8.77 6.73
C ALA A 84 -11.87 7.47 5.95
N TYR A 85 -12.90 6.64 6.10
CA TYR A 85 -13.03 5.41 5.33
C TYR A 85 -14.49 5.08 5.02
N ILE A 86 -14.68 4.37 3.91
CA ILE A 86 -15.95 3.86 3.45
C ILE A 86 -15.87 2.34 3.46
N ILE A 87 -16.92 1.69 3.98
CA ILE A 87 -17.17 0.26 3.78
C ILE A 87 -18.39 0.16 2.87
N TYR A 88 -18.16 -0.14 1.59
CA TYR A 88 -19.17 -0.08 0.55
C TYR A 88 -20.32 -1.08 0.76
N PRO A 89 -20.06 -2.37 1.06
CA PRO A 89 -21.14 -3.35 1.28
C PRO A 89 -22.07 -2.98 2.44
N GLU A 90 -21.54 -2.29 3.46
CA GLU A 90 -22.31 -1.88 4.64
C GLU A 90 -23.00 -0.52 4.48
N LYS A 91 -22.70 0.22 3.40
CA LYS A 91 -23.09 1.63 3.22
C LYS A 91 -22.73 2.50 4.42
N ARG A 92 -21.52 2.32 4.96
CA ARG A 92 -21.03 3.10 6.11
C ARG A 92 -19.84 3.96 5.73
N PHE A 93 -19.92 5.22 6.14
CA PHE A 93 -18.84 6.19 6.04
C PHE A 93 -18.40 6.58 7.44
N TYR A 94 -17.11 6.49 7.69
CA TYR A 94 -16.53 6.77 8.98
C TYR A 94 -15.48 7.86 8.85
N PHE A 95 -15.39 8.73 9.86
CA PHE A 95 -14.46 9.84 9.85
C PHE A 95 -14.05 10.22 11.27
N GLY A 96 -12.84 10.78 11.42
CA GLY A 96 -12.32 11.20 12.71
C GLY A 96 -10.87 11.67 12.66
N LYS A 97 -10.28 11.87 13.84
CA LYS A 97 -8.85 12.09 14.04
C LYS A 97 -8.05 10.81 13.80
N SER A 98 -6.89 10.95 13.17
CA SER A 98 -5.91 9.89 12.96
C SER A 98 -5.38 9.42 14.32
N SER A 99 -5.67 8.17 14.70
CA SER A 99 -5.27 7.60 15.99
C SER A 99 -5.23 6.07 15.96
N GLU A 100 -4.51 5.44 16.89
CA GLU A 100 -4.51 3.97 17.03
C GLU A 100 -5.92 3.44 17.36
N GLN A 101 -6.68 4.18 18.17
CA GLN A 101 -8.05 3.81 18.54
C GLN A 101 -8.97 3.78 17.32
N ALA A 102 -8.80 4.74 16.40
CA ALA A 102 -9.50 4.73 15.12
C ALA A 102 -9.23 3.42 14.39
N MET A 103 -7.97 3.06 14.12
CA MET A 103 -7.63 1.82 13.39
C MET A 103 -8.11 0.55 14.09
N ASN A 104 -8.00 0.50 15.41
CA ASN A 104 -8.44 -0.67 16.17
C ASN A 104 -9.94 -0.94 16.01
N LYS A 105 -10.76 0.10 15.88
CA LYS A 105 -12.20 -0.05 15.61
C LYS A 105 -12.51 -0.58 14.20
N ILE A 106 -11.60 -0.39 13.24
CA ILE A 106 -11.81 -0.76 11.82
C ILE A 106 -11.36 -2.19 11.58
N ILE A 107 -10.09 -2.46 11.89
CA ILE A 107 -9.40 -3.69 11.48
C ILE A 107 -8.85 -4.47 12.68
N GLY A 108 -9.20 -4.10 13.91
CA GLY A 108 -8.71 -4.77 15.12
C GLY A 108 -7.20 -4.67 15.33
N LEU A 109 -6.53 -3.75 14.62
CA LEU A 109 -5.09 -3.54 14.70
C LEU A 109 -4.81 -2.20 15.42
N PRO A 110 -4.26 -2.22 16.65
CA PRO A 110 -3.91 -1.02 17.38
C PRO A 110 -2.58 -0.45 16.86
N ILE A 111 -2.60 0.04 15.62
CA ILE A 111 -1.49 0.73 14.96
C ILE A 111 -1.95 2.12 14.53
N HIS A 112 -1.07 3.11 14.60
CA HIS A 112 -1.39 4.44 14.09
C HIS A 112 -1.58 4.36 12.56
N PRO A 113 -2.62 5.00 11.95
CA PRO A 113 -2.88 4.92 10.51
C PRO A 113 -1.65 5.19 9.65
N MET A 114 -0.90 6.26 9.97
CA MET A 114 0.33 6.64 9.26
C MET A 114 1.40 5.53 9.20
N ASN A 115 1.42 4.56 10.11
CA ASN A 115 2.36 3.46 10.03
C ASN A 115 2.11 2.55 8.82
N LEU A 116 0.90 2.52 8.24
CA LEU A 116 0.67 1.84 6.96
C LEU A 116 1.49 2.47 5.83
N THR A 117 1.70 3.79 5.88
CA THR A 117 2.60 4.48 4.93
C THR A 117 4.04 4.14 5.19
N TYR A 118 4.47 4.11 6.46
CA TYR A 118 5.85 3.71 6.80
C TYR A 118 6.14 2.29 6.31
N ILE A 119 5.17 1.38 6.43
CA ILE A 119 5.26 0.03 5.86
C ILE A 119 5.48 0.06 4.35
N ALA A 120 4.68 0.84 3.62
CA ALA A 120 4.81 0.99 2.17
C ALA A 120 6.14 1.64 1.76
N PHE A 121 6.72 2.53 2.57
CA PHE A 121 7.99 3.22 2.30
C PHE A 121 9.23 2.56 2.93
N ASP A 122 9.12 1.35 3.49
CA ASP A 122 10.23 0.65 4.18
C ASP A 122 10.82 1.44 5.37
N GLU A 123 9.98 2.20 6.07
CA GLU A 123 10.36 3.00 7.23
C GLU A 123 10.04 2.31 8.56
N PRO A 124 10.75 2.67 9.65
CA PRO A 124 10.44 2.18 10.98
C PRO A 124 9.00 2.52 11.39
N ILE A 125 8.30 1.52 11.94
CA ILE A 125 7.01 1.74 12.58
C ILE A 125 7.23 2.58 13.84
N ARG A 126 6.42 3.63 14.00
CA ARG A 126 6.53 4.58 15.12
C ARG A 126 5.42 4.33 16.14
N GLY A 127 5.69 4.73 17.38
CA GLY A 127 4.75 4.62 18.50
C GLY A 127 5.32 3.81 19.65
N THR A 128 4.59 3.78 20.76
CA THR A 128 5.07 3.17 22.01
C THR A 128 5.22 1.66 21.89
N GLY A 129 6.39 1.15 22.27
CA GLY A 129 6.66 -0.29 22.36
C GLY A 129 7.04 -0.97 21.05
N TRP A 130 7.22 -0.21 19.96
CA TRP A 130 7.78 -0.73 18.72
C TRP A 130 9.30 -0.78 18.77
N THR A 131 9.87 -1.85 18.25
CA THR A 131 11.31 -2.00 18.03
C THR A 131 11.51 -2.50 16.60
N CYS A 132 12.42 -1.89 15.85
CA CYS A 132 12.67 -2.23 14.46
C CYS A 132 14.14 -2.59 14.23
N GLU A 133 14.36 -3.58 13.38
CA GLU A 133 15.67 -4.09 12.98
C GLU A 133 15.92 -3.79 11.51
N LEU A 134 17.18 -3.52 11.17
CA LEU A 134 17.63 -3.37 9.79
C LEU A 134 18.10 -4.73 9.24
N GLY A 135 17.90 -4.94 7.95
CA GLY A 135 18.48 -6.05 7.20
C GLY A 135 19.98 -5.84 7.05
N VAL A 136 20.74 -6.90 7.28
CA VAL A 136 22.21 -6.86 7.19
C VAL A 136 22.68 -6.60 5.76
N THR A 137 21.93 -7.09 4.77
CA THR A 137 22.33 -7.09 3.36
C THR A 137 21.99 -5.78 2.63
N ASP A 138 20.82 -5.20 2.92
CA ASP A 138 20.27 -4.04 2.20
C ASP A 138 20.24 -2.75 3.04
N GLY A 139 20.46 -2.84 4.35
CA GLY A 139 20.35 -1.71 5.27
C GLY A 139 18.92 -1.17 5.42
N LEU A 140 17.91 -1.88 4.91
CA LEU A 140 16.50 -1.50 4.97
C LEU A 140 15.83 -2.14 6.19
N ILE A 141 14.69 -1.62 6.62
CA ILE A 141 13.92 -2.24 7.72
C ILE A 141 13.54 -3.67 7.35
N SER A 142 13.94 -4.67 8.15
CA SER A 142 13.62 -6.08 7.90
C SER A 142 12.46 -6.56 8.78
N LYS A 143 12.37 -6.02 10.00
CA LYS A 143 11.38 -6.42 11.00
C LYS A 143 11.05 -5.25 11.91
N CYS A 144 9.79 -5.14 12.31
CA CYS A 144 9.33 -4.30 13.40
C CYS A 144 8.40 -5.14 14.29
N GLU A 145 8.56 -5.05 15.60
CA GLU A 145 7.71 -5.80 16.54
C GLU A 145 7.28 -4.95 17.73
N ASN A 146 6.10 -5.27 18.23
CA ASN A 146 5.57 -4.79 19.50
C ASN A 146 5.22 -6.01 20.36
N GLN A 147 6.19 -6.43 21.17
CA GLN A 147 6.08 -7.67 21.96
C GLN A 147 4.89 -7.64 22.92
N LYS A 148 4.64 -6.48 23.56
CA LYS A 148 3.52 -6.31 24.51
C LYS A 148 2.16 -6.53 23.85
N ARG A 149 2.02 -6.16 22.58
CA ARG A 149 0.78 -6.31 21.81
C ARG A 149 0.76 -7.56 20.93
N ALA A 150 1.85 -8.34 20.94
CA ALA A 150 2.07 -9.49 20.06
C ALA A 150 1.82 -9.16 18.57
N ILE A 151 2.32 -8.01 18.12
CA ILE A 151 2.25 -7.58 16.71
C ILE A 151 3.66 -7.64 16.12
N ARG A 152 3.77 -8.21 14.93
CA ARG A 152 5.01 -8.27 14.16
C ARG A 152 4.75 -7.88 12.71
N VAL A 153 5.68 -7.12 12.14
CA VAL A 153 5.72 -6.77 10.72
C VAL A 153 7.09 -7.17 10.18
N GLU A 154 7.11 -7.99 9.14
CA GLU A 154 8.33 -8.47 8.49
C GLU A 154 8.31 -8.12 7.00
N TRP A 155 9.43 -7.60 6.50
CA TRP A 155 9.62 -7.33 5.09
C TRP A 155 10.49 -8.44 4.50
N LYS A 156 10.00 -9.09 3.45
CA LYS A 156 10.58 -10.29 2.84
C LYS A 156 10.60 -10.14 1.32
N ASP A 157 11.37 -11.01 0.67
CA ASP A 157 11.37 -11.22 -0.78
C ASP A 157 11.54 -9.91 -1.58
N ARG A 158 12.48 -9.05 -1.16
CA ARG A 158 12.75 -7.78 -1.83
C ARG A 158 13.50 -8.04 -3.13
N THR A 159 12.95 -7.56 -4.25
CA THR A 159 13.60 -7.64 -5.56
C THR A 159 13.06 -6.54 -6.45
N GLU A 160 13.93 -5.67 -6.97
CA GLU A 160 13.57 -4.62 -7.95
C GLU A 160 12.38 -3.73 -7.49
N GLY A 161 12.37 -3.32 -6.22
CA GLY A 161 11.30 -2.50 -5.65
C GLY A 161 10.00 -3.25 -5.30
N LYS A 162 9.90 -4.53 -5.66
CA LYS A 162 8.85 -5.44 -5.17
C LYS A 162 9.22 -5.92 -3.76
N LYS A 163 8.21 -6.25 -2.96
CA LYS A 163 8.39 -6.80 -1.63
C LYS A 163 7.14 -7.53 -1.14
N LYS A 164 7.33 -8.42 -0.18
CA LYS A 164 6.26 -9.00 0.64
C LYS A 164 6.36 -8.44 2.05
N VAL A 165 5.27 -7.88 2.56
CA VAL A 165 5.14 -7.52 3.98
C VAL A 165 4.23 -8.52 4.66
N VAL A 166 4.71 -9.16 5.73
CA VAL A 166 3.91 -10.07 6.55
C VAL A 166 3.59 -9.37 7.86
N ILE A 167 2.31 -9.13 8.12
CA ILE A 167 1.80 -8.56 9.37
C ILE A 167 1.13 -9.67 10.16
N THR A 168 1.61 -9.95 11.37
CA THR A 168 1.03 -10.92 12.30
C THR A 168 0.53 -10.19 13.53
N ALA A 169 -0.71 -10.47 13.93
CA ALA A 169 -1.35 -9.96 15.13
C ALA A 169 -2.16 -11.08 15.81
N PRO A 170 -2.64 -10.91 17.05
CA PRO A 170 -3.33 -11.98 17.79
C PRO A 170 -4.57 -12.56 17.09
N GLN A 171 -5.25 -11.75 16.28
CA GLN A 171 -6.53 -12.13 15.66
C GLN A 171 -6.47 -12.27 14.14
N PHE A 172 -5.38 -11.85 13.50
CA PHE A 172 -5.24 -11.97 12.07
C PHE A 172 -3.78 -12.04 11.61
N GLU A 173 -3.61 -12.59 10.42
CA GLU A 173 -2.38 -12.54 9.65
C GLU A 173 -2.67 -11.89 8.29
N MET A 174 -1.75 -11.08 7.80
CA MET A 174 -1.83 -10.47 6.47
C MET A 174 -0.51 -10.65 5.74
N GLN A 175 -0.57 -11.17 4.51
CA GLN A 175 0.54 -11.17 3.58
C GLN A 175 0.24 -10.16 2.48
N TRP A 176 1.03 -9.10 2.43
CA TRP A 176 0.83 -7.94 1.56
C TRP A 176 1.96 -7.86 0.52
N LEU A 177 1.62 -8.19 -0.71
CA LEU A 177 2.53 -8.24 -1.85
C LEU A 177 2.49 -6.90 -2.59
N PHE A 178 3.64 -6.23 -2.66
CA PHE A 178 3.80 -4.97 -3.36
C PHE A 178 4.49 -5.23 -4.71
N LYS A 179 3.91 -4.69 -5.78
CA LYS A 179 4.64 -4.48 -7.03
C LYS A 179 5.63 -3.31 -6.86
N SER A 180 6.53 -3.14 -7.82
CA SER A 180 7.42 -1.98 -7.88
C SER A 180 6.58 -0.69 -7.93
N PRO A 181 6.93 0.36 -7.15
CA PRO A 181 6.18 1.60 -7.15
C PRO A 181 6.29 2.36 -8.48
N GLN A 182 5.22 3.08 -8.82
CA GLN A 182 5.29 4.20 -9.75
C GLN A 182 5.59 5.47 -8.95
N THR A 183 6.69 6.15 -9.28
CA THR A 183 7.17 7.34 -8.54
C THR A 183 6.97 8.65 -9.29
N GLU A 184 6.84 8.60 -10.62
CA GLU A 184 6.57 9.76 -11.48
C GLU A 184 5.06 9.99 -11.60
N VAL A 185 4.39 10.14 -10.46
CA VAL A 185 2.93 10.32 -10.38
C VAL A 185 2.58 11.71 -9.87
N GLN A 186 1.59 12.34 -10.49
CA GLN A 186 1.03 13.61 -10.04
C GLN A 186 -0.40 13.38 -9.56
N PHE A 187 -0.59 13.42 -8.24
CA PHE A 187 -1.91 13.29 -7.66
C PHE A 187 -2.65 14.62 -7.67
N LYS A 188 -3.92 14.56 -8.05
CA LYS A 188 -4.81 15.71 -7.92
C LYS A 188 -5.21 15.88 -6.45
N PRO A 189 -5.56 17.10 -5.98
CA PRO A 189 -5.94 17.33 -4.59
C PRO A 189 -7.07 16.41 -4.09
N GLU A 190 -8.04 16.13 -4.94
CA GLU A 190 -9.20 15.27 -4.66
C GLU A 190 -8.84 13.80 -4.45
N THR A 191 -7.68 13.33 -4.91
CA THR A 191 -7.21 11.96 -4.68
C THR A 191 -7.23 11.64 -3.19
N PHE A 192 -6.84 12.60 -2.35
CA PHE A 192 -6.76 12.43 -0.90
C PHE A 192 -7.95 13.05 -0.17
N THR A 193 -9.11 13.10 -0.81
CA THR A 193 -10.37 13.50 -0.17
C THR A 193 -11.36 12.36 -0.27
N LEU A 194 -12.01 12.04 0.86
CA LEU A 194 -13.08 11.05 0.90
C LEU A 194 -14.36 11.73 1.41
N LYS A 195 -15.35 11.85 0.53
CA LYS A 195 -16.66 12.41 0.86
C LYS A 195 -17.63 11.27 1.17
N GLN A 196 -18.55 11.50 2.10
CA GLN A 196 -19.67 10.60 2.34
C GLN A 196 -20.48 10.45 1.05
N PRO A 197 -20.66 9.22 0.54
CA PRO A 197 -21.56 8.99 -0.60
C PRO A 197 -23.04 9.13 -0.19
N GLU A 198 -23.89 9.41 -1.16
CA GLU A 198 -25.33 9.46 -0.94
C GLU A 198 -25.86 8.11 -0.43
N GLY A 199 -26.75 8.15 0.57
CA GLY A 199 -27.33 6.95 1.18
C GLY A 199 -26.41 6.19 2.14
N PHE A 200 -25.20 6.68 2.41
CA PHE A 200 -24.31 6.09 3.42
C PHE A 200 -24.58 6.68 4.80
N LYS A 201 -24.48 5.85 5.85
CA LYS A 201 -24.54 6.31 7.23
C LYS A 201 -23.18 6.84 7.67
N ALA A 202 -23.14 8.12 8.07
CA ALA A 202 -21.96 8.75 8.64
C ALA A 202 -21.77 8.35 10.11
N ILE A 203 -20.55 7.97 10.48
CA ILE A 203 -20.18 7.52 11.82
C ILE A 203 -18.89 8.23 12.21
N GLN A 204 -18.99 9.12 13.20
CA GLN A 204 -17.79 9.69 13.78
C GLN A 204 -17.11 8.64 14.65
N ILE A 205 -15.91 8.24 14.25
CA ILE A 205 -15.01 7.55 15.14
C ILE A 205 -14.25 8.66 15.86
N ASN A 206 -14.39 8.72 17.18
CA ASN A 206 -13.61 9.46 18.20
C ASN A 206 -14.52 10.18 19.18
#